data_AF-A0A9N7LWA7-F1
#
_entry.id   AF-A0A9N7LWA7-F1
#
_cell.length_a   1.000
_cell.length_b   1.000
_cell.length_c   1.000
_cell.angle_alpha   90.00
_cell.angle_beta   90.00
_cell.angle_gamma   90.00
#
_symmetry.space_group_name_H-M   'P 1'
#
loop_
_entity.id
_entity.type
_entity.pdbx_description
1 polymer ?
#
loop_
_entity_poly.entity_id
_entity_poly.type
_entity_poly.pdbx_seq_one_letter_code
_entity_poly.pdbx_strand_id
1 'polypeptide(L)'
;MPWQRPSSRIRELIREGARRALNAGPEWIEELDRETVSANPTIANDPVLAKVVKRANRANLVHWAAANVRHPGAPVPANLGGEPLRMARDLVRRGLETLTLDIYRIGQYIAWRLWINIAFDLTSDPQELRELLDVSAKSVNEFIEATLAGIAA
;
A
#
# COMPACT_ATOMS: atom_id res chain seq x y z
N MET A 1 10.47 -4.88 -19.11
CA MET A 1 11.42 -5.99 -18.84
C MET A 1 10.70 -7.09 -18.09
N PRO A 2 11.02 -8.38 -18.31
CA PRO A 2 10.39 -9.47 -17.58
C PRO A 2 10.66 -9.33 -16.08
N TRP A 3 9.65 -9.64 -15.26
CA TRP A 3 9.77 -9.55 -13.80
C TRP A 3 10.77 -10.60 -13.30
N GLN A 4 11.94 -10.13 -12.85
CA GLN A 4 12.96 -11.01 -12.28
C GLN A 4 12.54 -11.44 -10.88
N ARG A 5 12.56 -12.74 -10.63
CA ARG A 5 12.28 -13.26 -9.29
C ARG A 5 13.46 -12.97 -8.37
N PRO A 6 13.24 -12.44 -7.16
CA PRO A 6 14.30 -12.29 -6.18
C PRO A 6 14.87 -13.63 -5.72
N SER A 7 16.04 -13.58 -5.10
CA SER A 7 16.73 -14.71 -4.50
C SER A 7 15.83 -15.43 -3.47
N SER A 8 16.13 -16.71 -3.19
CA SER A 8 15.35 -17.50 -2.21
C SER A 8 15.28 -16.81 -0.85
N ARG A 9 16.43 -16.29 -0.41
CA ARG A 9 16.57 -15.57 0.85
C ARG A 9 15.69 -14.32 0.89
N ILE A 10 15.70 -13.50 -0.15
CA ILE A 10 14.83 -12.31 -0.20
C ILE A 10 13.35 -12.67 -0.25
N ARG A 11 12.97 -13.76 -0.91
CA ARG A 11 11.57 -14.23 -0.87
C ARG A 11 11.12 -14.60 0.54
N GLU A 12 12.00 -15.17 1.35
CA GLU A 12 11.70 -15.46 2.76
C GLU A 12 11.53 -14.17 3.57
N LEU A 13 12.44 -13.21 3.39
CA LEU A 13 12.38 -11.90 4.06
C LEU A 13 11.13 -11.11 3.66
N ILE A 14 10.78 -11.07 2.36
CA ILE A 14 9.55 -10.43 1.88
C ILE A 14 8.32 -11.08 2.51
N ARG A 15 8.28 -12.42 2.56
CA ARG A 15 7.15 -13.14 3.15
C ARG A 15 7.00 -12.80 4.63
N GLU A 16 8.11 -12.78 5.37
CA GLU A 16 8.10 -12.47 6.79
C GLU A 16 7.75 -11.00 7.05
N GLY A 17 8.33 -10.07 6.29
CA GLY A 17 7.98 -8.66 6.35
C GLY A 17 6.50 -8.42 6.04
N ALA A 18 5.95 -9.13 5.06
CA ALA A 18 4.53 -9.03 4.72
C ALA A 18 3.63 -9.54 5.86
N ARG A 19 4.02 -10.59 6.60
CA ARG A 19 3.31 -11.02 7.80
C ARG A 19 3.35 -9.95 8.89
N ARG A 20 4.50 -9.28 9.10
CA ARG A 20 4.60 -8.16 10.04
C ARG A 20 3.73 -6.98 9.62
N ALA A 21 3.71 -6.64 8.33
CA ALA A 21 2.87 -5.57 7.78
C ALA A 21 1.37 -5.86 7.93
N LEU A 22 0.94 -7.13 7.81
CA LEU A 22 -0.45 -7.54 8.09
C LEU A 22 -0.84 -7.37 9.56
N ASN A 23 0.14 -7.36 10.46
CA ASN A 23 -0.04 -7.19 11.90
C ASN A 23 0.51 -5.84 12.38
N ALA A 24 0.46 -4.81 11.52
CA ALA A 24 0.89 -3.47 11.89
C ALA A 24 0.13 -2.97 13.14
N GLY A 25 0.85 -2.31 14.04
CA GLY A 25 0.31 -1.87 15.33
C GLY A 25 -0.80 -0.82 15.18
N PRO A 26 -1.67 -0.68 16.20
CA PRO A 26 -2.80 0.26 16.16
C PRO A 26 -2.36 1.72 15.95
N GLU A 27 -1.26 2.13 16.58
CA GLU A 27 -0.73 3.50 16.45
C GLU A 27 -0.35 3.84 15.00
N TRP A 28 0.27 2.89 14.29
CA TRP A 28 0.62 3.08 12.89
C TRP A 28 -0.63 3.11 11.99
N ILE A 29 -1.63 2.28 12.28
CA ILE A 29 -2.91 2.31 11.55
C ILE A 29 -3.62 3.65 11.76
N GLU A 30 -3.55 4.21 12.97
CA GLU A 30 -4.08 5.55 13.27
C GLU A 30 -3.32 6.65 12.52
N GLU A 31 -1.99 6.56 12.40
CA GLU A 31 -1.19 7.45 11.55
C GLU A 31 -1.64 7.37 10.10
N LEU A 32 -1.69 6.18 9.49
CA LEU A 32 -2.15 5.99 8.11
C LEU A 32 -3.54 6.62 7.88
N ASP A 33 -4.48 6.33 8.77
CA ASP A 33 -5.84 6.85 8.70
C ASP A 33 -5.88 8.39 8.82
N ARG A 34 -5.09 8.96 9.73
CA ARG A 34 -5.06 10.40 9.98
C ARG A 34 -4.44 11.16 8.81
N GLU A 35 -3.29 10.70 8.31
CA GLU A 35 -2.57 11.38 7.23
C GLU A 35 -3.40 11.35 5.93
N THR A 36 -4.03 10.22 5.62
CA THR A 36 -4.82 10.08 4.39
C THR A 36 -6.16 10.83 4.43
N VAL A 37 -6.78 10.99 5.61
CA VAL A 37 -7.98 11.82 5.77
C VAL A 37 -7.65 13.31 5.79
N SER A 38 -6.52 13.69 6.39
CA SER A 38 -6.06 15.08 6.45
C SER A 38 -5.55 15.61 5.11
N ALA A 39 -5.48 14.77 4.07
CA ALA A 39 -5.10 15.15 2.71
C ALA A 39 -5.95 16.29 2.15
N ASN A 40 -7.22 16.39 2.56
CA ASN A 40 -8.11 17.47 2.13
C ASN A 40 -9.16 17.79 3.21
N PRO A 41 -9.43 19.08 3.51
CA PRO A 41 -10.45 19.47 4.48
C PRO A 41 -11.85 18.93 4.18
N THR A 42 -12.21 18.75 2.91
CA THR A 42 -13.50 18.18 2.50
C THR A 42 -13.65 16.73 2.94
N ILE A 43 -12.55 15.96 2.91
CA ILE A 43 -12.51 14.58 3.42
C ILE A 43 -12.54 14.60 4.94
N ALA A 44 -11.72 15.45 5.57
CA ALA A 44 -11.64 15.55 7.03
C ALA A 44 -12.98 15.96 7.68
N ASN A 45 -13.76 16.81 7.01
CA ASN A 45 -15.03 17.31 7.52
C ASN A 45 -16.25 16.43 7.13
N ASP A 46 -16.07 15.38 6.32
CA ASP A 46 -17.12 14.39 5.98
C ASP A 46 -16.78 13.02 6.63
N PRO A 47 -17.38 12.68 7.79
CA PRO A 47 -17.10 11.42 8.48
C PRO A 47 -17.42 10.16 7.66
N VAL A 48 -18.37 10.25 6.73
CA VAL A 48 -18.74 9.14 5.84
C VAL A 48 -17.63 8.93 4.83
N LEU A 49 -17.18 9.99 4.17
CA LEU A 49 -16.07 9.92 3.22
C LEU A 49 -14.75 9.53 3.89
N ALA A 50 -14.44 10.10 5.05
CA ALA A 50 -13.26 9.73 5.83
C ALA A 50 -13.23 8.22 6.14
N LYS A 51 -14.37 7.63 6.52
CA LYS A 51 -14.47 6.18 6.77
C LYS A 51 -14.22 5.36 5.50
N VAL A 52 -14.67 5.82 4.35
CA VAL A 52 -14.44 5.16 3.05
C VAL A 52 -12.96 5.21 2.68
N VAL A 53 -12.31 6.36 2.82
CA VAL A 53 -10.87 6.54 2.57
C VAL A 53 -10.03 5.60 3.44
N LYS A 54 -10.29 5.59 4.76
CA LYS A 54 -9.59 4.71 5.71
C LYS A 54 -9.71 3.23 5.33
N ARG A 55 -10.91 2.78 4.96
CA ARG A 55 -11.14 1.38 4.55
C ARG A 55 -10.40 1.02 3.26
N ALA A 56 -10.42 1.91 2.27
CA ALA A 56 -9.69 1.69 1.02
C ALA A 56 -8.18 1.59 1.24
N ASN A 57 -7.60 2.47 2.08
CA ASN A 57 -6.17 2.44 2.40
C ASN A 57 -5.76 1.14 3.11
N ARG A 58 -6.53 0.73 4.11
CA ARG A 58 -6.31 -0.56 4.81
C ARG A 58 -6.47 -1.75 3.87
N ALA A 59 -7.45 -1.70 2.96
CA ALA A 59 -7.65 -2.75 1.95
C ALA A 59 -6.44 -2.86 1.00
N ASN A 60 -5.83 -1.74 0.59
CA ASN A 60 -4.63 -1.75 -0.25
C ASN A 60 -3.42 -2.36 0.49
N LEU A 61 -3.22 -1.99 1.76
CA LEU A 61 -2.18 -2.60 2.61
C LEU A 61 -2.35 -4.13 2.70
N VAL A 62 -3.56 -4.58 3.06
CA VAL A 62 -3.87 -6.00 3.19
C VAL A 62 -3.67 -6.73 1.86
N HIS A 63 -4.12 -6.14 0.75
CA HIS A 63 -4.00 -6.74 -0.57
C HIS A 63 -2.53 -6.96 -0.97
N TRP A 64 -1.69 -5.93 -0.84
CA TRP A 64 -0.28 -6.00 -1.19
C TRP A 64 0.49 -6.97 -0.28
N ALA A 65 0.25 -6.91 1.03
CA ALA A 65 0.92 -7.79 1.98
C ALA A 65 0.48 -9.25 1.82
N ALA A 66 -0.82 -9.52 1.67
CA ALA A 66 -1.31 -10.88 1.44
C ALA A 66 -0.79 -11.50 0.13
N ALA A 67 -0.64 -10.68 -0.93
CA ALA A 67 0.00 -11.12 -2.16
C ALA A 67 1.46 -11.55 -1.92
N ASN A 68 2.23 -10.77 -1.16
CA ASN A 68 3.62 -11.09 -0.82
C ASN A 68 3.77 -12.25 0.17
N VAL A 69 2.77 -12.54 1.00
CA VAL A 69 2.75 -13.78 1.80
C VAL A 69 2.65 -15.01 0.89
N ARG A 70 1.74 -14.98 -0.09
CA ARG A 70 1.46 -16.09 -1.03
C ARG A 70 2.58 -16.27 -2.06
N HIS A 71 2.98 -15.18 -2.71
CA HIS A 71 3.93 -15.16 -3.81
C HIS A 71 4.95 -14.02 -3.59
N PRO A 72 5.89 -14.18 -2.63
CA PRO A 72 6.80 -13.10 -2.24
C PRO A 72 7.64 -12.60 -3.40
N GLY A 73 7.60 -11.29 -3.62
CA GLY A 73 8.37 -10.61 -4.66
C GLY A 73 7.91 -10.95 -6.07
N ALA A 74 6.70 -11.49 -6.26
CA ALA A 74 6.04 -11.56 -7.57
C ALA A 74 5.27 -10.26 -7.85
N PRO A 75 4.88 -9.97 -9.10
CA PRO A 75 3.98 -8.85 -9.39
C PRO A 75 2.70 -8.94 -8.58
N VAL A 76 2.29 -7.84 -7.98
CA VAL A 76 1.03 -7.74 -7.23
C VAL A 76 -0.03 -7.15 -8.16
N PRO A 77 -1.15 -7.84 -8.40
CA PRO A 77 -2.20 -7.33 -9.28
C PRO A 77 -2.88 -6.10 -8.69
N ALA A 78 -3.47 -5.27 -9.55
CA ALA A 78 -4.29 -4.13 -9.16
C ALA A 78 -5.36 -4.53 -8.11
N ASN A 79 -5.57 -3.68 -7.10
CA ASN A 79 -6.63 -3.88 -6.12
C ASN A 79 -7.93 -3.22 -6.61
N LEU A 80 -8.70 -3.96 -7.39
CA LEU A 80 -10.03 -3.55 -7.87
C LEU A 80 -11.15 -4.10 -6.98
N GLY A 81 -10.85 -4.29 -5.69
CA GLY A 81 -11.81 -4.73 -4.69
C GLY A 81 -12.89 -3.68 -4.40
N GLY A 82 -13.92 -4.09 -3.66
CA GLY A 82 -15.07 -3.24 -3.36
C GLY A 82 -14.72 -1.93 -2.64
N GLU A 83 -13.73 -1.92 -1.74
CA GLU A 83 -13.37 -0.73 -0.97
C GLU A 83 -12.64 0.35 -1.82
N PRO A 84 -11.55 0.04 -2.57
CA PRO A 84 -10.97 0.98 -3.53
C PRO A 84 -11.99 1.56 -4.53
N LEU A 85 -12.82 0.71 -5.13
CA LEU A 85 -13.85 1.14 -6.09
C LEU A 85 -14.94 1.98 -5.44
N ARG A 86 -15.28 1.72 -4.17
CA ARG A 86 -16.25 2.55 -3.42
C ARG A 86 -15.67 3.94 -3.17
N MET A 87 -14.41 4.04 -2.75
CA MET A 87 -13.74 5.31 -2.54
C MET A 87 -13.70 6.14 -3.82
N ALA A 88 -13.26 5.56 -4.93
CA ALA A 88 -13.24 6.25 -6.22
C ALA A 88 -14.63 6.81 -6.60
N ARG A 89 -15.67 5.99 -6.52
CA ARG A 89 -17.05 6.42 -6.81
C ARG A 89 -17.54 7.53 -5.88
N ASP A 90 -17.22 7.47 -4.60
CA ASP A 90 -17.66 8.47 -3.63
C ASP A 90 -16.92 9.81 -3.76
N LEU A 91 -15.67 9.79 -4.23
CA LEU A 91 -14.91 10.98 -4.60
C LEU A 91 -15.50 11.63 -5.87
N VAL A 92 -15.75 10.85 -6.93
CA VAL A 92 -16.39 11.35 -8.16
C VAL A 92 -17.74 12.00 -7.87
N ARG A 93 -18.59 11.37 -7.05
CA ARG A 93 -19.92 11.92 -6.67
C ARG A 93 -19.84 13.27 -5.96
N ARG A 94 -18.69 13.61 -5.39
CA ARG A 94 -18.46 14.85 -4.64
C ARG A 94 -17.62 15.86 -5.44
N GLY A 95 -17.26 15.56 -6.70
CA GLY A 95 -16.37 16.39 -7.52
C GLY A 95 -14.93 16.44 -6.96
N LEU A 96 -14.48 15.35 -6.34
CA LEU A 96 -13.18 15.22 -5.67
C LEU A 96 -12.27 14.17 -6.33
N GLU A 97 -12.55 13.79 -7.58
CA GLU A 97 -11.82 12.75 -8.31
C GLU A 97 -10.31 13.04 -8.42
N THR A 98 -9.94 14.32 -8.49
CA THR A 98 -8.54 14.78 -8.55
C THR A 98 -7.74 14.42 -7.29
N LEU A 99 -8.41 14.23 -6.14
CA LEU A 99 -7.77 13.84 -4.88
C LEU A 99 -7.40 12.36 -4.81
N THR A 100 -7.90 11.53 -5.73
CA THR A 100 -7.65 10.08 -5.70
C THR A 100 -6.15 9.79 -5.70
N LEU A 101 -5.39 10.46 -6.57
CA LEU A 101 -3.94 10.27 -6.65
C LEU A 101 -3.23 10.66 -5.35
N ASP A 102 -3.58 11.80 -4.76
CA ASP A 102 -2.95 12.31 -3.55
C ASP A 102 -3.15 11.36 -2.36
N ILE A 103 -4.38 10.86 -2.17
CA ILE A 103 -4.70 9.88 -1.12
C ILE A 103 -3.81 8.64 -1.26
N TYR A 104 -3.68 8.11 -2.48
CA TYR A 104 -2.84 6.94 -2.75
C TYR A 104 -1.36 7.22 -2.49
N ARG A 105 -0.84 8.40 -2.85
CA ARG A 105 0.56 8.74 -2.63
C ARG A 105 0.90 8.96 -1.16
N ILE A 106 0.00 9.57 -0.39
CA ILE A 106 0.13 9.68 1.07
C ILE A 106 0.12 8.28 1.70
N GLY A 107 -0.87 7.45 1.36
CA GLY A 107 -0.96 6.09 1.89
C GLY A 107 0.27 5.24 1.55
N GLN A 108 0.75 5.33 0.30
CA GLN A 108 1.96 4.66 -0.15
C GLN A 108 3.19 5.12 0.63
N TYR A 109 3.35 6.43 0.86
CA TYR A 109 4.49 6.98 1.61
C TYR A 109 4.53 6.44 3.04
N ILE A 110 3.39 6.44 3.75
CA ILE A 110 3.29 5.92 5.12
C ILE A 110 3.55 4.40 5.17
N ALA A 111 2.99 3.65 4.21
CA ALA A 111 3.27 2.22 4.06
C ALA A 111 4.75 1.93 3.77
N TRP A 112 5.40 2.77 2.96
CA TRP A 112 6.82 2.61 2.65
C TRP A 112 7.72 2.84 3.86
N ARG A 113 7.40 3.83 4.71
CA ARG A 113 8.11 4.04 5.98
C ARG A 113 8.02 2.83 6.91
N LEU A 114 6.82 2.24 7.05
CA LEU A 114 6.65 0.99 7.80
C LEU A 114 7.51 -0.13 7.22
N TRP A 115 7.50 -0.29 5.91
CA TRP A 115 8.25 -1.34 5.23
C TRP A 115 9.76 -1.22 5.42
N ILE A 116 10.31 0.00 5.37
CA ILE A 116 11.72 0.25 5.68
C ILE A 116 12.05 -0.24 7.08
N ASN A 117 11.28 0.16 8.10
CA ASN A 117 11.55 -0.26 9.48
C ASN A 117 11.51 -1.80 9.61
N ILE A 118 10.49 -2.43 9.02
CA ILE A 118 10.37 -3.89 8.98
C ILE A 118 11.60 -4.54 8.33
N ALA A 119 12.09 -4.01 7.21
CA ALA A 119 13.26 -4.55 6.51
C ALA A 119 14.52 -4.51 7.39
N PHE A 120 14.76 -3.39 8.08
CA PHE A 120 15.90 -3.23 9.00
C PHE A 120 15.79 -4.12 10.25
N ASP A 121 14.57 -4.46 10.69
CA ASP A 121 14.37 -5.42 11.78
C ASP A 121 14.53 -6.89 11.35
N LEU A 122 14.53 -7.18 10.06
CA LEU A 122 14.60 -8.54 9.52
C LEU A 122 16.03 -8.98 9.20
N THR A 123 16.90 -8.05 8.83
CA THR A 123 18.29 -8.34 8.47
C THR A 123 19.18 -7.12 8.62
N SER A 124 20.45 -7.36 8.93
CA SER A 124 21.51 -6.35 8.93
C SER A 124 22.51 -6.53 7.78
N ASP A 125 22.28 -7.52 6.91
CA ASP A 125 23.10 -7.75 5.71
C ASP A 125 22.82 -6.66 4.65
N PRO A 126 23.82 -5.85 4.24
CA PRO A 126 23.61 -4.76 3.29
C PRO A 126 23.20 -5.22 1.88
N GLN A 127 23.60 -6.42 1.46
CA GLN A 127 23.22 -7.01 0.18
C GLN A 127 21.77 -7.49 0.24
N GLU A 128 21.37 -8.14 1.35
CA GLU A 128 19.99 -8.56 1.53
C GLU A 128 19.03 -7.35 1.59
N LEU A 129 19.38 -6.31 2.38
CA LEU A 129 18.58 -5.08 2.47
C LEU A 129 18.40 -4.40 1.12
N ARG A 130 19.47 -4.35 0.31
CA ARG A 130 19.44 -3.72 -1.00
C ARG A 130 18.46 -4.41 -1.94
N GLU A 131 18.57 -5.74 -2.08
CA GLU A 131 17.67 -6.51 -2.95
C GLU A 131 16.23 -6.47 -2.42
N LEU A 132 16.03 -6.62 -1.10
CA LEU A 132 14.71 -6.55 -0.46
C LEU A 132 14.00 -5.22 -0.76
N LEU A 133 14.69 -4.10 -0.52
CA LEU A 133 14.10 -2.77 -0.71
C LEU A 133 13.89 -2.44 -2.18
N ASP A 134 14.81 -2.79 -3.08
CA ASP A 134 14.64 -2.54 -4.52
C ASP A 134 13.42 -3.28 -5.09
N VAL A 135 13.29 -4.57 -4.79
CA VAL A 135 12.15 -5.39 -5.24
C VAL A 135 10.84 -4.89 -4.65
N SER A 136 10.84 -4.50 -3.37
CA SER A 136 9.63 -4.02 -2.70
C SER A 136 9.20 -2.65 -3.20
N ALA A 137 10.15 -1.73 -3.46
CA ALA A 137 9.90 -0.42 -4.01
C ALA A 137 9.28 -0.52 -5.41
N LYS A 138 9.83 -1.38 -6.26
CA LYS A 138 9.25 -1.66 -7.57
C LYS A 138 7.85 -2.24 -7.46
N SER A 139 7.67 -3.25 -6.59
CA SER A 139 6.39 -3.93 -6.38
C SER A 139 5.27 -2.99 -5.94
N VAL A 140 5.53 -2.12 -4.95
CA VAL A 140 4.49 -1.21 -4.45
C VAL A 140 4.16 -0.12 -5.49
N ASN A 141 5.14 0.39 -6.24
CA ASN A 141 4.88 1.39 -7.27
C ASN A 141 4.03 0.82 -8.41
N GLU A 142 4.42 -0.31 -8.99
CA GLU A 142 3.67 -0.94 -10.09
C GLU A 142 2.25 -1.35 -9.64
N PHE A 143 2.10 -1.84 -8.40
CA PHE A 143 0.81 -2.17 -7.80
C PHE A 143 -0.13 -0.95 -7.72
N ILE A 144 0.37 0.18 -7.21
CA ILE A 144 -0.41 1.40 -7.03
C ILE A 144 -0.76 2.01 -8.40
N GLU A 145 0.18 2.02 -9.34
CA GLU A 145 -0.07 2.46 -10.71
C GLU A 145 -1.13 1.61 -11.40
N ALA A 146 -1.04 0.28 -11.32
CA ALA A 146 -2.03 -0.62 -11.89
C ALA A 146 -3.41 -0.45 -11.25
N THR A 147 -3.45 -0.20 -9.94
CA THR A 147 -4.70 0.07 -9.21
C THR A 147 -5.35 1.37 -9.66
N LEU A 148 -4.58 2.46 -9.78
CA LEU A 148 -5.09 3.74 -10.26
C LEU A 148 -5.55 3.67 -11.71
N ALA A 149 -4.79 2.99 -12.58
CA ALA A 149 -5.17 2.78 -13.97
C ALA A 149 -6.46 1.97 -14.09
N GLY A 150 -6.60 0.91 -13.30
CA GLY A 150 -7.82 0.07 -13.31
C GLY A 150 -9.04 0.75 -12.68
N ILE A 151 -8.86 1.75 -11.81
CA ILE A 151 -9.96 2.59 -11.30
C ILE A 151 -10.44 3.59 -12.35
N ALA A 152 -9.53 4.09 -13.20
CA ALA A 152 -9.82 5.08 -14.22
C ALA A 152 -10.39 4.51 -15.53
N ALA A 153 -10.32 3.18 -15.70
CA ALA A 153 -10.81 2.45 -16.88
C ALA A 153 -12.33 2.23 -16.82
#